data_AF-A0A6J4EE86-F1
#
_entry.id   AF-A0A6J4EE86-F1
#
_cell.length_a   1.000
_cell.length_b   1.000
_cell.length_c   1.000
_cell.angle_alpha   90.00
_cell.angle_beta   90.00
_cell.angle_gamma   90.00
#
_symmetry.space_group_name_H-M   'P 1'
#
loop_
_entity.id
_entity.type
_entity.pdbx_description
1 polymer ?
#
loop_
_entity_poly.entity_id
_entity_poly.type
_entity_poly.pdbx_seq_one_letter_code
_entity_poly.pdbx_strand_id
1 'polypeptide(L)'
;MIPDVMLGGIPLKGWSGPVSQEYSPIGGSTVVRRSGGAAVKMQHWRKMSVSLRGSGWMGPGLSALDFSQPLELRCTKQLSISTTSLTGSIVGTARPDKAPWALALLGRDWVTTPVAMAGNAFTITEVTGATLYQVCWMPQFTVFCEPPPESMDPQANTHDWTITAEEV
;
A
#
# COMPACT_ATOMS: atom_id res chain seq x y z
N MET A 1 -15.49 -8.80 2.70
CA MET A 1 -14.72 -8.52 3.93
C MET A 1 -13.38 -7.90 3.54
N ILE A 2 -12.91 -6.89 4.29
CA ILE A 2 -11.56 -6.31 4.13
C ILE A 2 -10.61 -7.15 5.00
N PRO A 3 -9.51 -7.70 4.46
CA PRO A 3 -8.54 -8.45 5.25
C PRO A 3 -7.74 -7.52 6.17
N ASP A 4 -7.15 -8.08 7.23
CA ASP A 4 -6.33 -7.31 8.17
C ASP A 4 -5.02 -6.80 7.53
N VAL A 5 -4.40 -5.79 8.13
CA VAL A 5 -3.00 -5.46 7.84
C VAL A 5 -2.12 -6.56 8.46
N MET A 6 -1.07 -7.00 7.78
CA MET A 6 -0.16 -8.04 8.28
C MET A 6 1.29 -7.59 8.16
N LEU A 7 2.09 -7.86 9.20
CA LEU A 7 3.54 -7.66 9.19
C LEU A 7 4.22 -8.97 9.60
N GLY A 8 5.14 -9.48 8.78
CA GLY A 8 5.89 -10.71 9.08
C GLY A 8 4.98 -11.93 9.31
N GLY A 9 3.80 -11.96 8.70
CA GLY A 9 2.79 -13.01 8.92
C GLY A 9 1.88 -12.81 10.14
N ILE A 10 2.11 -11.79 10.98
CA ILE A 10 1.26 -11.47 12.12
C ILE A 10 0.18 -10.45 11.71
N PRO A 11 -1.11 -10.78 11.85
CA PRO A 11 -2.19 -9.83 11.56
C PRO A 11 -2.34 -8.80 12.67
N LEU A 12 -2.38 -7.52 12.30
CA LEU A 12 -2.73 -6.39 13.16
C LEU A 12 -4.26 -6.35 13.31
N LYS A 13 -4.74 -6.99 14.38
CA LYS A 13 -6.16 -7.22 14.64
C LYS A 13 -6.86 -5.98 15.20
N GLY A 14 -8.18 -5.94 15.11
CA GLY A 14 -8.98 -4.79 15.55
C GLY A 14 -8.82 -4.41 17.03
N TRP A 15 -8.40 -5.33 17.91
CA TRP A 15 -8.11 -5.02 19.31
C TRP A 15 -6.84 -4.17 19.51
N SER A 16 -5.89 -4.21 18.58
CA SER A 16 -4.76 -3.28 18.54
C SER A 16 -5.11 -1.92 17.93
N GLY A 17 -6.40 -1.69 17.70
CA GLY A 17 -6.93 -0.46 17.13
C GLY A 17 -7.05 -0.50 15.62
N PRO A 18 -7.86 0.40 15.04
CA PRO A 18 -7.90 0.60 13.59
C PRO A 18 -6.55 1.11 13.08
N VAL A 19 -6.02 0.48 12.04
CA VAL A 19 -4.69 0.79 11.51
C VAL A 19 -4.76 1.92 10.48
N SER A 20 -4.23 3.09 10.86
CA SER A 20 -3.95 4.17 9.92
C SER A 20 -2.72 3.83 9.07
N GLN A 21 -2.79 4.10 7.77
CA GLN A 21 -1.75 3.76 6.79
C GLN A 21 -1.41 4.95 5.91
N GLU A 22 -0.13 5.25 5.83
CA GLU A 22 0.40 6.30 4.96
C GLU A 22 1.52 5.74 4.09
N TYR A 23 1.55 6.20 2.82
CA TYR A 23 2.56 5.83 1.85
C TYR A 23 3.28 7.08 1.37
N SER A 24 4.60 7.12 1.55
CA SER A 24 5.43 8.22 1.08
C SER A 24 6.49 7.70 0.12
N PRO A 25 6.63 8.24 -1.10
CA PRO A 25 7.70 7.86 -2.00
C PRO A 25 9.04 8.37 -1.45
N ILE A 26 9.99 7.46 -1.29
CA ILE A 26 11.37 7.77 -0.95
C ILE A 26 12.27 7.45 -2.14
N GLY A 27 13.39 8.16 -2.27
CA GLY A 27 14.30 7.93 -3.39
C GLY A 27 15.47 8.89 -3.43
N GLY A 28 16.56 8.44 -4.05
CA GLY A 28 17.68 9.29 -4.38
C GLY A 28 17.46 9.94 -5.74
N SER A 29 16.94 11.17 -5.76
CA SER A 29 16.84 11.96 -7.00
C SER A 29 17.39 13.36 -6.84
N THR A 30 18.08 13.86 -7.86
CA THR A 30 18.57 15.23 -7.94
C THR A 30 18.13 15.86 -9.24
N VAL A 31 17.85 17.16 -9.21
CA VAL A 31 17.53 17.93 -10.40
C VAL A 31 18.75 18.76 -10.76
N VAL A 32 19.39 18.42 -11.86
CA VAL A 32 20.52 19.18 -12.41
C VAL A 32 20.06 20.06 -13.58
N ARG A 33 20.81 21.12 -13.83
CA ARG A 33 20.60 22.02 -14.97
C ARG A 33 21.66 21.76 -16.01
N ARG A 34 21.24 21.55 -17.27
CA ARG A 34 22.16 21.50 -18.41
C ARG A 34 22.71 22.90 -18.71
N SER A 35 23.74 22.98 -19.54
CA SER A 35 24.37 24.23 -19.97
C SER A 35 23.38 25.27 -20.55
N GLY A 36 22.27 24.83 -21.14
CA GLY A 36 21.17 25.69 -21.62
C GLY A 36 20.04 25.94 -20.61
N GLY A 37 20.22 25.65 -19.32
CA GLY A 37 19.21 25.87 -18.27
C GLY A 37 18.08 24.83 -18.19
N ALA A 38 18.03 23.85 -19.10
CA ALA A 38 17.06 22.76 -19.06
C ALA A 38 17.25 21.90 -17.80
N ALA A 39 16.16 21.65 -17.07
CA ALA A 39 16.17 20.78 -15.90
C ALA A 39 16.11 19.31 -16.32
N VAL A 40 16.96 18.48 -15.71
CA VAL A 40 16.93 17.03 -15.86
C VAL A 40 16.92 16.40 -14.47
N LYS A 41 15.92 15.54 -14.22
CA LYS A 41 15.83 14.75 -12.99
C LYS A 41 16.67 13.49 -13.16
N MET A 42 17.79 13.42 -12.46
CA MET A 42 18.59 12.21 -12.32
C MET A 42 18.05 11.42 -11.13
N GLN A 43 17.57 10.20 -11.38
CA GLN A 43 17.01 9.31 -10.36
C GLN A 43 17.85 8.04 -10.27
N HIS A 44 18.38 7.73 -9.09
CA HIS A 44 19.14 6.50 -8.84
C HIS A 44 18.21 5.36 -8.44
N TRP A 45 17.31 5.60 -7.50
CA TRP A 45 16.37 4.62 -6.99
C TRP A 45 15.09 5.30 -6.50
N ARG A 46 14.01 4.52 -6.38
CA ARG A 46 12.73 4.93 -5.80
C ARG A 46 12.10 3.73 -5.12
N LYS A 47 11.68 3.92 -3.87
CA LYS A 47 10.98 2.93 -3.02
C LYS A 47 9.85 3.62 -2.27
N MET A 48 9.10 2.85 -1.48
CA MET A 48 8.04 3.35 -0.62
C MET A 48 8.42 3.26 0.85
N SER A 49 8.23 4.36 1.57
CA SER A 49 8.12 4.35 3.03
C SER A 49 6.65 4.15 3.40
N VAL A 50 6.39 3.25 4.35
CA VAL A 50 5.05 2.93 4.86
C VAL A 50 5.01 3.21 6.35
N SER A 51 4.09 4.07 6.77
CA SER A 51 3.82 4.39 8.18
C SER A 51 2.50 3.75 8.60
N LEU A 52 2.53 2.97 9.67
CA LEU A 52 1.37 2.35 10.29
C LEU A 52 1.22 2.87 11.72
N ARG A 53 -0.01 3.20 12.11
CA ARG A 53 -0.32 3.64 13.48
C ARG A 53 -1.62 3.01 13.94
N GLY A 54 -1.68 2.68 15.22
CA GLY A 54 -2.90 2.20 15.86
C GLY A 54 -2.90 2.49 17.35
N SER A 55 -4.11 2.50 17.89
CA SER A 55 -4.39 2.73 19.30
C SER A 55 -5.55 1.85 19.70
N GLY A 56 -5.32 0.92 20.63
CA GLY A 56 -6.29 -0.13 20.99
C GLY A 56 -6.15 -0.59 22.43
N TRP A 57 -7.01 -1.50 22.87
CA TRP A 57 -6.96 -2.00 24.25
C TRP A 57 -5.89 -3.08 24.45
N MET A 58 -5.26 -3.57 23.36
CA MET A 58 -4.08 -4.44 23.39
C MET A 58 -3.00 -3.90 22.44
N GLY A 59 -1.74 -4.22 22.73
CA GLY A 59 -0.65 -4.01 21.77
C GLY A 59 -0.76 -4.92 20.53
N PRO A 60 0.03 -4.64 19.47
CA PRO A 60 0.02 -5.40 18.21
C PRO A 60 0.68 -6.78 18.30
N GLY A 61 1.41 -7.07 19.39
CA GLY A 61 1.96 -8.41 19.66
C GLY A 61 3.10 -8.82 18.72
N LEU A 62 4.02 -7.91 18.41
CA LEU A 62 5.06 -8.10 17.39
C LEU A 62 6.42 -8.58 17.94
N SER A 63 6.53 -8.84 19.25
CA SER A 63 7.80 -9.13 19.93
C SER A 63 8.53 -10.39 19.46
N ALA A 64 7.84 -11.29 18.76
CA ALA A 64 8.43 -12.53 18.23
C ALA A 64 9.00 -12.39 16.80
N LEU A 65 8.77 -11.25 16.13
CA LEU A 65 9.30 -11.01 14.78
C LEU A 65 10.80 -10.74 14.82
N ASP A 66 11.52 -11.31 13.85
CA ASP A 66 12.92 -10.99 13.62
C ASP A 66 13.02 -9.76 12.69
N PHE A 67 13.23 -8.60 13.31
CA PHE A 67 13.38 -7.31 12.60
C PHE A 67 14.74 -7.15 11.92
N SER A 68 15.68 -8.09 12.09
CA SER A 68 16.97 -8.08 11.37
C SER A 68 16.87 -8.55 9.92
N GLN A 69 15.72 -9.11 9.53
CA GLN A 69 15.46 -9.63 8.18
C GLN A 69 14.34 -8.84 7.48
N PRO A 70 14.29 -8.87 6.13
CA PRO A 70 13.15 -8.32 5.41
C PRO A 70 11.84 -9.01 5.82
N LEU A 71 10.83 -8.23 6.16
CA LEU A 71 9.51 -8.70 6.55
C LEU A 71 8.50 -8.45 5.43
N GLU A 72 7.51 -9.33 5.33
CA GLU A 72 6.37 -9.11 4.44
C GLU A 72 5.37 -8.17 5.11
N LEU A 73 5.03 -7.07 4.44
CA LEU A 73 4.01 -6.12 4.86
C LEU A 73 2.84 -6.14 3.88
N ARG A 74 1.67 -6.57 4.32
CA ARG A 74 0.43 -6.54 3.53
C ARG A 74 -0.47 -5.43 4.04
N CYS A 75 -0.83 -4.50 3.17
CA CYS A 75 -1.60 -3.31 3.55
C CYS A 75 -3.04 -3.34 3.02
N THR A 76 -3.94 -2.59 3.67
CA THR A 76 -5.33 -2.42 3.21
C THR A 76 -5.58 -1.11 2.48
N LYS A 77 -4.72 -0.09 2.64
CA LYS A 77 -4.82 1.13 1.85
C LYS A 77 -4.52 0.81 0.38
N GLN A 78 -5.54 0.94 -0.46
CA GLN A 78 -5.41 0.59 -1.87
C GLN A 78 -4.49 1.56 -2.63
N LEU A 79 -3.82 1.02 -3.64
CA LEU A 79 -3.28 1.78 -4.77
C LEU A 79 -4.24 1.64 -5.94
N SER A 80 -4.18 2.60 -6.87
CA SER A 80 -5.01 2.57 -8.06
C SER A 80 -4.34 3.20 -9.28
N ILE A 81 -4.77 2.76 -10.46
CA ILE A 81 -4.43 3.32 -11.76
C ILE A 81 -5.72 3.65 -12.47
N SER A 82 -5.90 4.93 -12.85
CA SER A 82 -6.97 5.36 -13.73
C SER A 82 -6.48 5.35 -15.18
N THR A 83 -7.28 4.81 -16.09
CA THR A 83 -6.90 4.58 -17.50
C THR A 83 -8.12 4.58 -18.41
N THR A 84 -7.93 4.98 -19.67
CA THR A 84 -8.92 4.75 -20.75
C THR A 84 -8.64 3.46 -21.53
N SER A 85 -7.43 2.90 -21.40
CA SER A 85 -7.09 1.59 -21.97
C SER A 85 -7.68 0.46 -21.13
N LEU A 86 -8.23 -0.55 -21.79
CA LEU A 86 -8.73 -1.79 -21.17
C LEU A 86 -7.60 -2.73 -20.73
N THR A 87 -6.37 -2.49 -21.17
CA THR A 87 -5.21 -3.30 -20.79
C THR A 87 -4.09 -2.44 -20.24
N GLY A 88 -3.28 -3.02 -19.36
CA GLY A 88 -2.15 -2.36 -18.75
C GLY A 88 -1.47 -3.23 -17.71
N SER A 89 -0.72 -2.63 -16.79
CA SER A 89 -0.09 -3.34 -15.69
C SER A 89 -0.14 -2.55 -14.40
N ILE A 90 -0.39 -3.23 -13.28
CA ILE A 90 -0.27 -2.64 -11.94
C ILE A 90 1.20 -2.47 -11.57
N VAL A 91 1.44 -1.55 -10.64
CA VAL A 91 2.78 -1.29 -10.10
C VAL A 91 2.93 -2.01 -8.75
N GLY A 92 4.09 -2.60 -8.51
CA GLY A 92 4.38 -3.36 -7.30
C GLY A 92 3.64 -4.69 -7.27
N THR A 93 3.42 -5.22 -6.08
CA THR A 93 2.80 -6.55 -5.87
C THR A 93 1.46 -6.38 -5.17
N ALA A 94 0.40 -7.01 -5.69
CA ALA A 94 -0.87 -7.10 -4.99
C ALA A 94 -0.80 -8.18 -3.90
N ARG A 95 -1.48 -7.97 -2.77
CA ARG A 95 -1.57 -8.99 -1.73
C ARG A 95 -2.28 -10.26 -2.24
N PRO A 96 -1.86 -11.45 -1.81
CA PRO A 96 -2.38 -12.72 -2.33
C PRO A 96 -3.80 -13.05 -1.84
N ASP A 97 -4.21 -12.49 -0.71
CA ASP A 97 -5.51 -12.73 -0.06
C ASP A 97 -6.63 -11.78 -0.53
N LYS A 98 -6.32 -10.84 -1.42
CA LYS A 98 -7.32 -9.95 -2.04
C LYS A 98 -6.94 -9.65 -3.49
N ALA A 99 -7.66 -10.26 -4.42
CA ALA A 99 -7.50 -10.00 -5.84
C ALA A 99 -7.76 -8.50 -6.17
N PRO A 100 -7.02 -7.91 -7.13
CA PRO A 100 -7.34 -6.62 -7.72
C PRO A 100 -8.77 -6.56 -8.26
N TRP A 101 -9.34 -5.36 -8.30
CA TRP A 101 -10.68 -5.11 -8.83
C TRP A 101 -10.69 -3.87 -9.72
N ALA A 102 -11.69 -3.76 -10.59
CA ALA A 102 -11.83 -2.63 -11.48
C ALA A 102 -13.19 -1.96 -11.35
N LEU A 103 -13.19 -0.66 -11.62
CA LEU A 103 -14.37 0.19 -11.69
C LEU A 103 -14.38 0.87 -13.07
N ALA A 104 -15.57 1.06 -13.63
CA ALA A 104 -15.81 1.82 -14.85
C ALA A 104 -16.65 3.05 -14.50
N LEU A 105 -16.29 4.21 -15.03
CA LEU A 105 -17.03 5.46 -14.86
C LEU A 105 -18.09 5.56 -15.95
N LEU A 106 -19.35 5.35 -15.57
CA LEU A 106 -20.51 5.49 -16.45
C LEU A 106 -21.26 6.77 -16.09
N GLY A 107 -21.14 7.79 -16.94
CA GLY A 107 -21.67 9.12 -16.66
C GLY A 107 -20.95 9.74 -15.45
N ARG A 108 -21.58 9.67 -14.26
CA ARG A 108 -21.02 10.18 -12.99
C ARG A 108 -20.75 9.09 -11.96
N ASP A 109 -21.17 7.86 -12.25
CA ASP A 109 -21.15 6.77 -11.28
C ASP A 109 -20.04 5.77 -11.60
N TRP A 110 -19.34 5.34 -10.56
CA TRP A 110 -18.36 4.26 -10.66
C TRP A 110 -19.05 2.92 -10.43
N VAL A 111 -19.12 2.11 -11.47
CA VAL A 111 -19.70 0.76 -11.42
C VAL A 111 -18.60 -0.28 -11.46
N THR A 112 -18.81 -1.41 -10.78
CA THR A 112 -17.84 -2.51 -10.82
C THR A 112 -17.81 -3.15 -12.20
N THR A 113 -16.62 -3.49 -12.67
CA THR A 113 -16.42 -4.27 -13.90
C THR A 113 -15.42 -5.40 -13.66
N PRO A 114 -15.61 -6.58 -14.28
CA PRO A 114 -14.62 -7.64 -14.19
C PRO A 114 -13.23 -7.20 -14.68
N VAL A 115 -12.20 -7.69 -13.99
CA VAL A 115 -10.80 -7.55 -14.41
C VAL A 115 -10.10 -8.89 -14.26
N ALA A 116 -9.42 -9.33 -15.32
CA ALA A 116 -8.55 -10.48 -15.30
C ALA A 116 -7.11 -10.04 -15.05
N MET A 117 -6.40 -10.79 -14.20
CA MET A 117 -4.99 -10.55 -13.89
C MET A 117 -4.13 -11.71 -14.42
N ALA A 118 -3.01 -11.38 -15.07
CA ALA A 118 -1.94 -12.31 -15.45
C ALA A 118 -0.62 -11.77 -14.92
N GLY A 119 -0.21 -12.23 -13.73
CA GLY A 119 0.83 -11.54 -12.96
C GLY A 119 0.39 -10.10 -12.65
N ASN A 120 1.18 -9.13 -13.07
CA ASN A 120 0.84 -7.71 -12.92
C ASN A 120 0.02 -7.14 -14.09
N ALA A 121 -0.12 -7.87 -15.20
CA ALA A 121 -0.91 -7.39 -16.33
C ALA A 121 -2.40 -7.51 -16.03
N PHE A 122 -3.16 -6.47 -16.33
CA PHE A 122 -4.61 -6.46 -16.18
C PHE A 122 -5.31 -6.36 -17.53
N THR A 123 -6.47 -7.01 -17.63
CA THR A 123 -7.41 -6.86 -18.75
C THR A 123 -8.80 -6.62 -18.18
N ILE A 124 -9.36 -5.45 -18.45
CA ILE A 124 -10.66 -4.99 -17.97
C ILE A 124 -11.72 -5.36 -18.99
N THR A 125 -12.85 -5.88 -18.53
CA THR A 125 -14.02 -6.06 -19.39
C THR A 125 -14.66 -4.71 -19.68
N GLU A 126 -14.83 -4.40 -20.96
CA GLU A 126 -15.43 -3.13 -21.40
C GLU A 126 -16.86 -2.98 -20.88
N VAL A 127 -17.19 -1.78 -20.41
CA VAL A 127 -18.55 -1.37 -20.08
C VAL A 127 -18.97 -0.32 -21.11
N THR A 128 -19.99 -0.63 -21.91
CA THR A 128 -20.47 0.27 -22.96
C THR A 128 -20.84 1.64 -22.40
N GLY A 129 -20.29 2.70 -23.00
CA GLY A 129 -20.52 4.08 -22.58
C GLY A 129 -19.67 4.55 -21.39
N ALA A 130 -18.78 3.71 -20.86
CA ALA A 130 -17.83 4.14 -19.85
C ALA A 130 -16.77 5.07 -20.45
N THR A 131 -16.41 6.13 -19.72
CA THR A 131 -15.46 7.15 -20.17
C THR A 131 -14.08 7.00 -19.55
N LEU A 132 -13.99 6.26 -18.44
CA LEU A 132 -12.76 6.02 -17.70
C LEU A 132 -12.87 4.71 -16.93
N TYR A 133 -11.74 4.07 -16.69
CA TYR A 133 -11.63 2.91 -15.82
C TYR A 133 -10.63 3.18 -14.69
N GLN A 134 -10.80 2.49 -13.57
CA GLN A 134 -9.86 2.49 -12.47
C GLN A 134 -9.62 1.06 -12.00
N VAL A 135 -8.36 0.62 -12.01
CA VAL A 135 -7.94 -0.65 -11.41
C VAL A 135 -7.38 -0.35 -10.03
N CYS A 136 -7.86 -1.06 -9.02
CA CYS A 136 -7.48 -0.90 -7.63
C CYS A 136 -6.93 -2.22 -7.08
N TRP A 137 -5.94 -2.13 -6.21
CA TRP A 137 -5.38 -3.29 -5.52
C TRP A 137 -4.87 -2.89 -4.14
N MET A 138 -4.85 -3.86 -3.23
CA MET A 138 -4.19 -3.73 -1.93
C MET A 138 -2.74 -4.19 -2.08
N PRO A 139 -1.74 -3.36 -1.75
CA PRO A 139 -0.35 -3.71 -2.00
C PRO A 139 0.23 -4.64 -0.92
N GLN A 140 1.22 -5.42 -1.36
CA GLN A 140 2.17 -6.14 -0.53
C GLN A 140 3.57 -5.58 -0.80
N PHE A 141 4.31 -5.29 0.27
CA PHE A 141 5.69 -4.84 0.24
C PHE A 141 6.59 -5.86 0.96
N THR A 142 7.84 -5.91 0.54
CA THR A 142 8.93 -6.49 1.34
C THR A 142 9.68 -5.32 1.95
N VAL A 143 9.77 -5.25 3.27
CA VAL A 143 10.23 -4.06 3.99
C VAL A 143 11.28 -4.39 5.05
N PHE A 144 12.12 -3.42 5.36
CA PHE A 144 12.82 -3.34 6.63
C PHE A 144 12.08 -2.39 7.57
N CYS A 145 12.01 -2.74 8.85
CA CYS A 145 11.56 -1.86 9.91
C CYS A 145 12.24 -2.21 11.22
N GLU A 146 12.32 -1.25 12.13
CA GLU A 146 12.75 -1.48 13.50
C GLU A 146 11.58 -1.98 14.36
N PRO A 147 11.85 -2.65 15.49
CA PRO A 147 10.83 -2.92 16.50
C PRO A 147 10.06 -1.63 16.84
N PRO A 148 8.72 -1.65 16.81
CA PRO A 148 7.94 -0.44 16.97
C PRO A 148 8.08 0.13 18.39
N PRO A 149 8.17 1.46 18.56
CA PRO A 149 7.87 2.06 19.85
C PRO A 149 6.41 1.76 20.22
N GLU A 150 6.22 1.27 21.45
CA GLU A 150 4.92 0.99 22.05
C GLU A 150 4.79 1.75 23.38
N SER A 151 3.60 2.28 23.65
CA SER A 151 3.26 2.89 24.94
C SER A 151 1.92 2.39 25.44
N MET A 152 1.74 2.40 26.77
CA MET A 152 0.47 2.07 27.41
C MET A 152 0.10 3.19 28.38
N ASP A 153 -1.09 3.76 28.19
CA ASP A 153 -1.73 4.64 29.17
C ASP A 153 -2.60 3.79 30.12
N PRO A 154 -2.20 3.63 31.39
CA PRO A 154 -2.94 2.82 32.35
C PRO A 154 -4.27 3.47 32.78
N GLN A 155 -4.43 4.79 32.63
CA GLN A 155 -5.68 5.48 32.97
C GLN A 155 -6.73 5.27 31.88
N ALA A 156 -6.30 5.35 30.61
CA ALA A 156 -7.17 5.11 29.46
C ALA A 156 -7.25 3.63 29.06
N ASN A 157 -6.45 2.74 29.67
CA ASN A 157 -6.27 1.34 29.28
C ASN A 157 -6.06 1.18 27.76
N THR A 158 -5.18 2.02 27.21
CA THR A 158 -4.93 2.14 25.78
C THR A 158 -3.47 1.89 25.48
N HIS A 159 -3.22 1.16 24.39
CA HIS A 159 -1.91 0.80 23.87
C HIS A 159 -1.72 1.47 22.51
N ASP A 160 -0.73 2.36 22.42
CA ASP A 160 -0.36 3.04 21.20
C ASP A 160 0.89 2.43 20.61
N TRP A 161 0.94 2.36 19.29
CA TRP A 161 2.08 1.84 18.56
C TRP A 161 2.24 2.54 17.22
N THR A 162 3.48 2.60 16.74
CA THR A 162 3.80 3.16 15.43
C THR A 162 4.88 2.32 14.77
N ILE A 163 4.68 1.96 13.50
CA ILE A 163 5.66 1.26 12.67
C ILE A 163 6.02 2.17 11.51
N THR A 164 7.31 2.36 11.28
CA THR A 164 7.83 2.96 10.05
C THR A 164 8.65 1.91 9.33
N ALA A 165 8.27 1.61 8.10
CA ALA A 165 8.89 0.58 7.29
C ALA A 165 9.35 1.17 5.95
N GLU A 166 10.46 0.67 5.41
CA GLU A 166 10.98 1.04 4.10
C GLU A 166 11.03 -0.18 3.20
N GLU A 167 10.49 -0.06 1.99
CA GLU A 167 10.56 -1.09 0.96
C GLU A 167 12.02 -1.35 0.55
N VAL A 168 12.40 -2.63 0.54
CA VAL A 168 13.73 -3.13 0.15
C VAL A 168 13.91 -3.10 -1.36
#